data_AF-A0A947CMH9-F1
#
_entry.id   AF-A0A947CMH9-F1
#
_cell.length_a   1.000
_cell.length_b   1.000
_cell.length_c   1.000
_cell.angle_alpha   90.00
_cell.angle_beta   90.00
_cell.angle_gamma   90.00
#
_symmetry.space_group_name_H-M   'P 1'
#
loop_
_entity.id
_entity.type
_entity.pdbx_description
1 polymer ?
#
loop_
_entity_poly.entity_id
_entity_poly.type
_entity_poly.pdbx_seq_one_letter_code
_entity_poly.pdbx_strand_id
1 'polypeptide(L)'
;MRRPLWVLIAIAMSGCVGLDLDGSPDIIHARFDPDDKAIPMPTDILRDDEAGRLDLPIDDEDLTAAEREFYGYLNELDGWSSAQAATVEFTAAVDPGTVNPDTVQVWHWRETPTRVPDVRVSLDDSETELTIDAPRHGWKRGGKYVVMVRGGAAGVEGKRGQRVEADAAFYFLRLHEVLNDGAHDRAFPGDTLADKRENADDLEDIRVSLAPYFDFFEGRGIARDEVASLWEFTITERVELAMDKASQRMPLPIDLLIDPDTGKVDLPIAEWDSQTVASAKEKLAELEGFGPSMGLMFSFTGKMDAGTLTTDNIQLYDITDSAALEIPVEVTVLEDREYVFLEPTIPLLDEQRSYAIVVRSGVRAADGS
;
A
#
# COMPACT_ATOMS: atom_id res chain seq x y z
N MET A 1 -20.68 -1.50 93.13
CA MET A 1 -19.22 -1.38 93.06
C MET A 1 -18.72 -2.43 92.07
N ARG A 2 -18.20 -1.97 90.92
CA ARG A 2 -17.37 -2.63 89.88
C ARG A 2 -17.67 -4.08 89.41
N ARG A 3 -18.15 -4.18 88.16
CA ARG A 3 -18.09 -5.36 87.28
C ARG A 3 -16.65 -5.56 86.74
N PRO A 4 -16.13 -6.79 86.57
CA PRO A 4 -14.94 -7.03 85.78
C PRO A 4 -15.30 -7.22 84.30
N LEU A 5 -14.59 -6.44 83.48
CA LEU A 5 -14.65 -6.33 82.03
C LEU A 5 -13.86 -7.49 81.40
N TRP A 6 -14.49 -8.30 80.57
CA TRP A 6 -13.79 -9.26 79.70
C TRP A 6 -13.29 -8.52 78.47
N VAL A 7 -11.97 -8.49 78.27
CA VAL A 7 -11.33 -7.95 77.06
C VAL A 7 -11.25 -9.09 76.04
N LEU A 8 -12.06 -8.98 75.00
CA LEU A 8 -11.92 -9.75 73.76
C LEU A 8 -10.89 -9.03 72.88
N ILE A 9 -9.73 -9.65 72.68
CA ILE A 9 -8.74 -9.22 71.69
C ILE A 9 -9.22 -9.73 70.33
N ALA A 10 -9.73 -8.83 69.50
CA ALA A 10 -9.99 -9.07 68.08
C ALA A 10 -8.68 -8.84 67.32
N ILE A 11 -8.10 -9.91 66.79
CA ILE A 11 -6.98 -9.85 65.86
C ILE A 11 -7.56 -9.45 64.49
N ALA A 12 -7.34 -8.20 64.09
CA ALA A 12 -7.59 -7.75 62.73
C ALA A 12 -6.47 -8.30 61.83
N MET A 13 -6.77 -9.37 61.09
CA MET A 13 -5.93 -9.75 59.95
C MET A 13 -6.24 -8.79 58.80
N SER A 14 -5.43 -7.74 58.65
CA SER A 14 -5.34 -7.00 57.39
C SER A 14 -4.73 -7.95 56.36
N GLY A 15 -5.59 -8.55 55.53
CA GLY A 15 -5.16 -9.18 54.29
C GLY A 15 -4.59 -8.10 53.37
N CYS A 16 -3.35 -8.28 52.93
CA CYS A 16 -2.85 -7.62 51.74
C CYS A 16 -3.76 -8.03 50.58
N VAL A 17 -4.63 -7.12 50.14
CA VAL A 17 -5.26 -7.24 48.83
C VAL A 17 -4.11 -7.07 47.84
N GLY A 18 -3.73 -8.15 47.17
CA GLY A 18 -2.84 -8.06 46.03
C GLY A 18 -3.47 -7.08 45.04
N LEU A 19 -2.70 -6.06 44.65
CA LEU A 19 -3.01 -5.31 43.45
C LEU A 19 -2.76 -6.28 42.28
N ASP A 20 -3.75 -7.13 42.00
CA ASP A 20 -3.85 -7.71 40.67
C ASP A 20 -4.02 -6.50 39.75
N LEU A 21 -2.99 -6.23 38.95
CA LEU A 21 -3.12 -5.32 37.82
C LEU A 21 -4.28 -5.87 37.00
N ASP A 22 -5.30 -5.05 36.76
CA ASP A 22 -6.33 -5.38 35.78
C ASP A 22 -5.62 -5.88 34.52
N GLY A 23 -6.11 -6.98 33.93
CA GLY A 23 -5.52 -7.52 32.70
C GLY A 23 -5.41 -6.40 31.67
N SER A 24 -4.28 -6.33 30.95
CA SER A 24 -4.06 -5.32 29.92
C SER A 24 -5.30 -5.21 29.04
N PRO A 25 -5.80 -3.99 28.78
CA PRO A 25 -6.98 -3.82 27.95
C PRO A 25 -6.71 -4.48 26.58
N ASP A 26 -7.71 -5.22 26.10
CA ASP A 26 -7.66 -5.91 24.81
C ASP A 26 -7.83 -4.87 23.70
N ILE A 27 -6.72 -4.29 23.25
CA ILE A 27 -6.63 -3.20 22.27
C ILE A 27 -5.91 -3.73 21.03
N ILE A 28 -6.39 -3.33 19.86
CA ILE A 28 -5.72 -3.56 18.58
C ILE A 28 -5.01 -2.28 18.18
N HIS A 29 -3.72 -2.36 17.89
CA HIS A 29 -2.96 -1.25 17.31
C HIS A 29 -2.92 -1.35 15.79
N ALA A 30 -3.19 -0.23 15.10
CA ALA A 30 -2.74 -0.03 13.73
C ALA A 30 -1.23 0.20 13.78
N ARG A 31 -0.45 -0.68 13.14
CA ARG A 31 0.99 -0.74 13.31
C ARG A 31 1.67 0.48 12.71
N PHE A 32 2.60 1.03 13.48
CA PHE A 32 3.56 2.01 13.03
C PHE A 32 4.83 1.79 13.83
N ASP A 33 5.69 0.94 13.29
CA ASP A 33 6.96 0.57 13.88
C ASP A 33 8.04 0.65 12.79
N PRO A 34 8.74 1.80 12.68
CA PRO A 34 9.83 1.97 11.71
C PRO A 34 10.98 0.98 11.93
N ASP A 35 11.26 0.58 13.17
CA ASP A 35 12.36 -0.33 13.51
C ASP A 35 12.07 -1.74 12.99
N ASP A 36 10.83 -2.21 13.18
CA ASP A 36 10.34 -3.49 12.64
C ASP A 36 9.90 -3.41 11.17
N LYS A 37 10.07 -2.25 10.51
CA LYS A 37 9.60 -1.95 9.15
C LYS A 37 8.09 -2.18 8.94
N ALA A 38 7.32 -2.13 10.03
CA ALA A 38 5.88 -2.28 10.02
C ALA A 38 5.22 -0.90 10.04
N ILE A 39 5.35 -0.19 8.93
CA ILE A 39 4.72 1.11 8.69
C ILE A 39 3.72 1.00 7.54
N PRO A 40 2.69 1.86 7.48
CA PRO A 40 1.82 1.91 6.32
C PRO A 40 2.61 2.17 5.03
N MET A 41 2.21 1.50 3.95
CA MET A 41 2.84 1.62 2.64
C MET A 41 1.81 2.03 1.58
N PRO A 42 2.21 2.62 0.45
CA PRO A 42 3.41 3.43 0.32
C PRO A 42 3.41 4.60 1.31
N THR A 43 4.59 5.17 1.60
CA THR A 43 4.73 6.31 2.51
C THR A 43 5.84 7.26 2.08
N ASP A 44 5.63 8.57 2.24
CA ASP A 44 6.67 9.59 2.02
C ASP A 44 7.68 9.67 3.18
N ILE A 45 7.51 8.88 4.26
CA ILE A 45 8.57 8.71 5.27
C ILE A 45 9.84 8.11 4.64
N LEU A 46 9.68 7.29 3.60
CA LEU A 46 10.78 6.69 2.84
C LEU A 46 11.12 7.52 1.59
N ARG A 47 10.93 8.84 1.65
CA ARG A 47 11.23 9.78 0.58
C ARG A 47 12.16 10.88 1.11
N ASP A 48 13.27 11.08 0.43
CA ASP A 48 14.16 12.20 0.68
C ASP A 48 13.55 13.45 0.04
N ASP A 49 13.13 14.40 0.89
CA ASP A 49 12.53 15.66 0.45
C ASP A 49 13.52 16.61 -0.24
N GLU A 50 14.82 16.53 0.09
CA GLU A 50 15.87 17.34 -0.55
C GLU A 50 16.22 16.78 -1.93
N ALA A 51 16.38 15.46 -2.05
CA ALA A 51 16.64 14.79 -3.33
C ALA A 51 15.39 14.67 -4.20
N GLY A 52 14.19 14.73 -3.59
CA GLY A 52 12.90 14.55 -4.24
C GLY A 52 12.69 13.13 -4.77
N ARG A 53 13.28 12.11 -4.11
CA ARG A 53 13.29 10.70 -4.54
C ARG A 53 13.01 9.78 -3.37
N LEU A 54 12.58 8.56 -3.69
CA LEU A 54 12.49 7.50 -2.68
C LEU A 54 13.89 7.19 -2.12
N ASP A 55 13.94 6.88 -0.83
CA ASP A 55 15.17 6.55 -0.10
C ASP A 55 14.95 5.32 0.78
N LEU A 56 14.73 4.17 0.12
CA LEU A 56 14.63 2.89 0.80
C LEU A 56 16.02 2.41 1.24
N PRO A 57 16.15 1.80 2.44
CA PRO A 57 17.42 1.27 2.92
C PRO A 57 17.86 0.08 2.07
N ILE A 58 19.04 0.17 1.44
CA ILE A 58 19.62 -0.87 0.55
C ILE A 58 20.85 -1.58 1.14
N ASP A 59 21.38 -1.05 2.23
CA ASP A 59 22.58 -1.49 2.93
C ASP A 59 22.29 -2.52 4.03
N ASP A 60 21.03 -2.85 4.24
CA ASP A 60 20.62 -3.91 5.15
C ASP A 60 21.18 -5.28 4.70
N GLU A 61 21.82 -5.97 5.65
CA GLU A 61 22.46 -7.27 5.47
C GLU A 61 21.45 -8.38 5.21
N ASP A 62 20.19 -8.23 5.66
CA ASP A 62 19.12 -9.20 5.49
C ASP A 62 18.51 -9.17 4.08
N LEU A 63 18.79 -8.14 3.28
CA LEU A 63 18.29 -8.03 1.90
C LEU A 63 19.01 -9.00 0.95
N THR A 64 18.23 -9.78 0.22
CA THR A 64 18.68 -10.56 -0.92
C THR A 64 19.22 -9.65 -2.03
N ALA A 65 19.97 -10.24 -2.98
CA ALA A 65 20.48 -9.49 -4.13
C ALA A 65 19.34 -8.89 -4.98
N ALA A 66 18.22 -9.61 -5.13
CA ALA A 66 17.07 -9.17 -5.89
C ALA A 66 16.34 -8.01 -5.19
N GLU A 67 16.15 -8.08 -3.87
CA GLU A 67 15.53 -6.98 -3.11
C GLU A 67 16.39 -5.72 -3.16
N ARG A 68 17.71 -5.86 -3.03
CA ARG A 68 18.63 -4.72 -3.13
C ARG A 68 18.61 -4.07 -4.51
N GLU A 69 18.54 -4.86 -5.58
CA GLU A 69 18.38 -4.35 -6.94
C GLU A 69 17.03 -3.63 -7.12
N PHE A 70 15.96 -4.23 -6.60
CA PHE A 70 14.63 -3.65 -6.65
C PHE A 70 14.53 -2.33 -5.88
N TYR A 71 15.05 -2.26 -4.66
CA TYR A 71 15.08 -1.02 -3.89
C TYR A 71 15.99 0.02 -4.53
N GLY A 72 17.12 -0.41 -5.11
CA GLY A 72 17.98 0.48 -5.91
C GLY A 72 17.23 1.11 -7.08
N TYR A 73 16.39 0.34 -7.78
CA TYR A 73 15.51 0.87 -8.82
C TYR A 73 14.46 1.84 -8.26
N LEU A 74 13.80 1.49 -7.14
CA LEU A 74 12.81 2.38 -6.52
C LEU A 74 13.43 3.72 -6.10
N ASN A 75 14.66 3.74 -5.59
CA ASN A 75 15.38 4.96 -5.22
C ASN A 75 15.72 5.86 -6.43
N GLU A 76 15.54 5.38 -7.67
CA GLU A 76 15.60 6.23 -8.85
C GLU A 76 14.32 7.02 -9.12
N LEU A 77 13.21 6.68 -8.45
CA LEU A 77 11.88 7.26 -8.65
C LEU A 77 11.66 8.45 -7.72
N ASP A 78 10.86 9.41 -8.19
CA ASP A 78 10.44 10.62 -7.46
C ASP A 78 9.19 10.39 -6.58
N GLY A 79 8.63 9.20 -6.63
CA GLY A 79 7.48 8.75 -5.87
C GLY A 79 7.14 7.29 -6.17
N TRP A 80 6.04 6.84 -5.58
CA TRP A 80 5.53 5.47 -5.66
C TRP A 80 4.76 5.22 -6.95
N SER A 81 4.60 3.93 -7.31
CA SER A 81 3.90 3.55 -8.53
C SER A 81 2.44 4.01 -8.51
N SER A 82 1.94 4.46 -9.66
CA SER A 82 0.54 4.84 -9.83
C SER A 82 -0.44 3.67 -9.69
N ALA A 83 0.06 2.44 -9.70
CA ALA A 83 -0.70 1.20 -9.52
C ALA A 83 -0.60 0.62 -8.09
N GLN A 84 0.27 1.15 -7.24
CA GLN A 84 0.54 0.55 -5.93
C GLN A 84 -0.67 0.67 -5.00
N ALA A 85 -1.11 -0.45 -4.43
CA ALA A 85 -2.10 -0.43 -3.36
C ALA A 85 -1.50 0.14 -2.08
N ALA A 86 -2.29 0.86 -1.29
CA ALA A 86 -1.88 1.31 0.03
C ALA A 86 -2.29 0.30 1.10
N THR A 87 -1.43 0.04 2.08
CA THR A 87 -1.64 -0.96 3.11
C THR A 87 -1.34 -0.43 4.50
N VAL A 88 -2.03 -1.00 5.48
CA VAL A 88 -1.74 -0.84 6.91
C VAL A 88 -2.04 -2.15 7.64
N GLU A 89 -1.12 -2.55 8.51
CA GLU A 89 -1.26 -3.74 9.34
C GLU A 89 -1.89 -3.41 10.70
N PHE A 90 -2.56 -4.40 11.29
CA PHE A 90 -3.11 -4.39 12.62
C PHE A 90 -2.54 -5.55 13.43
N THR A 91 -2.32 -5.33 14.72
CA THR A 91 -1.82 -6.36 15.65
C THR A 91 -2.78 -7.54 15.86
N ALA A 92 -4.05 -7.42 15.46
CA ALA A 92 -5.04 -8.50 15.48
C ALA A 92 -6.19 -8.21 14.50
N ALA A 93 -7.03 -9.23 14.27
CA ALA A 93 -8.11 -9.19 13.28
C ALA A 93 -9.14 -8.08 13.57
N VAL A 94 -9.41 -7.25 12.57
CA VAL A 94 -10.44 -6.19 12.62
C VAL A 94 -11.78 -6.67 12.08
N ASP A 95 -12.90 -6.07 12.51
CA ASP A 95 -14.23 -6.38 12.02
C ASP A 95 -14.46 -5.72 10.63
N PRO A 96 -14.62 -6.52 9.55
CA PRO A 96 -14.86 -5.98 8.21
C PRO A 96 -16.11 -5.10 8.13
N GLY A 97 -17.11 -5.32 8.99
CA GLY A 97 -18.33 -4.52 9.04
C GLY A 97 -18.11 -3.07 9.49
N THR A 98 -16.96 -2.79 10.12
CA THR A 98 -16.57 -1.44 10.57
C THR A 98 -15.62 -0.73 9.59
N VAL A 99 -15.10 -1.45 8.59
CA VAL A 99 -14.28 -0.89 7.51
C VAL A 99 -15.19 -0.34 6.43
N ASN A 100 -15.31 0.98 6.36
CA ASN A 100 -16.20 1.67 5.43
C ASN A 100 -15.65 3.07 5.10
N PRO A 101 -16.26 3.81 4.16
CA PRO A 101 -15.72 5.11 3.76
C PRO A 101 -15.55 6.09 4.92
N ASP A 102 -16.37 6.05 5.97
CA ASP A 102 -16.29 7.02 7.07
C ASP A 102 -15.13 6.71 8.04
N THR A 103 -14.76 5.43 8.17
CA THR A 103 -13.65 4.96 9.01
C THR A 103 -12.32 4.89 8.27
N VAL A 104 -12.33 4.75 6.94
CA VAL A 104 -11.14 4.72 6.08
C VAL A 104 -11.30 5.73 4.97
N GLN A 105 -10.49 6.78 5.00
CA GLN A 105 -10.59 7.89 4.06
C GLN A 105 -9.30 8.09 3.29
N VAL A 106 -9.43 8.29 1.98
CA VAL A 106 -8.33 8.68 1.10
C VAL A 106 -8.62 10.05 0.51
N TRP A 107 -7.62 10.93 0.57
CA TRP A 107 -7.70 12.31 0.09
C TRP A 107 -6.58 12.59 -0.89
N HIS A 108 -6.92 13.12 -2.06
CA HIS A 108 -5.94 13.72 -2.96
C HIS A 108 -5.57 15.10 -2.40
N TRP A 109 -4.31 15.22 -1.99
CA TRP A 109 -3.78 16.37 -1.30
C TRP A 109 -3.23 17.41 -2.25
N ARG A 110 -3.85 18.59 -2.26
CA ARG A 110 -3.55 19.74 -3.11
C ARG A 110 -4.01 21.01 -2.39
N GLU A 111 -3.93 22.18 -3.04
CA GLU A 111 -4.38 23.46 -2.46
C GLU A 111 -5.78 23.38 -1.84
N THR A 112 -6.70 22.63 -2.46
CA THR A 112 -7.97 22.23 -1.85
C THR A 112 -8.08 20.71 -1.86
N PRO A 113 -7.85 20.03 -0.72
CA PRO A 113 -7.92 18.58 -0.65
C PRO A 113 -9.30 18.05 -1.05
N THR A 114 -9.32 16.96 -1.81
CA THR A 114 -10.56 16.32 -2.25
C THR A 114 -10.56 14.83 -1.94
N ARG A 115 -11.65 14.35 -1.36
CA ARG A 115 -11.84 12.93 -1.06
C ARG A 115 -11.87 12.12 -2.35
N VAL A 116 -11.21 10.97 -2.36
CA VAL A 116 -11.25 10.01 -3.45
C VAL A 116 -12.46 9.10 -3.22
N PRO A 117 -13.51 9.15 -4.07
CA PRO A 117 -14.77 8.48 -3.78
C PRO A 117 -14.80 6.98 -4.11
N ASP A 118 -13.88 6.49 -4.95
CA ASP A 118 -13.92 5.15 -5.57
C ASP A 118 -12.68 4.32 -5.27
N VAL A 119 -12.19 4.37 -4.02
CA VAL A 119 -11.16 3.45 -3.55
C VAL A 119 -11.82 2.14 -3.12
N ARG A 120 -11.25 1.02 -3.54
CA ARG A 120 -11.66 -0.29 -3.01
C ARG A 120 -10.82 -0.58 -1.78
N VAL A 121 -11.49 -0.94 -0.70
CA VAL A 121 -10.86 -1.31 0.56
C VAL A 121 -11.20 -2.76 0.84
N SER A 122 -10.19 -3.55 1.13
CA SER A 122 -10.32 -4.96 1.48
C SER A 122 -9.45 -5.28 2.68
N LEU A 123 -9.76 -6.41 3.31
CA LEU A 123 -8.93 -7.03 4.32
C LEU A 123 -8.37 -8.34 3.75
N ASP A 124 -7.19 -8.72 4.18
CA ASP A 124 -6.63 -10.04 3.90
C ASP A 124 -7.44 -11.16 4.61
N ASP A 125 -7.11 -12.42 4.34
CA ASP A 125 -7.82 -13.57 4.91
C ASP A 125 -7.73 -13.64 6.44
N SER A 126 -6.66 -13.10 7.02
CA SER A 126 -6.49 -13.02 8.48
C SER A 126 -7.18 -11.80 9.10
N GLU A 127 -7.64 -10.87 8.25
CA GLU A 127 -8.18 -9.56 8.59
C GLU A 127 -7.25 -8.71 9.47
N THR A 128 -5.95 -8.91 9.32
CA THR A 128 -4.91 -8.15 10.00
C THR A 128 -4.23 -7.14 9.08
N GLU A 129 -4.44 -7.20 7.77
CA GLU A 129 -3.96 -6.20 6.83
C GLU A 129 -5.12 -5.57 6.07
N LEU A 130 -5.19 -4.24 6.08
CA LEU A 130 -6.10 -3.49 5.23
C LEU A 130 -5.38 -3.03 3.98
N THR A 131 -5.97 -3.34 2.83
CA THR A 131 -5.50 -2.95 1.51
C THR A 131 -6.47 -1.94 0.90
N ILE A 132 -5.92 -0.89 0.29
CA ILE A 132 -6.63 0.13 -0.46
C ILE A 132 -6.10 0.09 -1.89
N ASP A 133 -6.88 -0.50 -2.79
CA ASP A 133 -6.49 -0.56 -4.20
C ASP A 133 -6.40 0.84 -4.79
N ALA A 134 -5.46 1.00 -5.72
CA ALA A 134 -5.48 2.15 -6.60
C ALA A 134 -6.84 2.26 -7.31
N PRO A 135 -7.35 3.48 -7.55
CA PRO A 135 -8.52 3.69 -8.38
C PRO A 135 -8.33 3.01 -9.75
N ARG A 136 -9.42 2.71 -10.46
CA ARG A 136 -9.36 1.98 -11.75
C ARG A 136 -8.37 2.57 -12.76
N HIS A 137 -8.16 3.88 -12.77
CA HIS A 137 -7.22 4.55 -13.67
C HIS A 137 -5.82 4.76 -13.08
N GLY A 138 -5.53 4.10 -11.96
CA GLY A 138 -4.38 4.37 -11.10
C GLY A 138 -4.57 5.64 -10.27
N TRP A 139 -3.64 5.86 -9.35
CA TRP A 139 -3.41 7.15 -8.75
C TRP A 139 -2.93 8.15 -9.80
N LYS A 140 -3.19 9.43 -9.60
CA LYS A 140 -2.75 10.47 -10.52
C LYS A 140 -1.23 10.63 -10.40
N ARG A 141 -0.50 10.50 -11.51
CA ARG A 141 0.94 10.82 -11.62
C ARG A 141 1.26 12.21 -11.04
N GLY A 142 2.33 12.29 -10.24
CA GLY A 142 2.72 13.51 -9.49
C GLY A 142 1.74 13.94 -8.40
N GLY A 143 0.71 13.12 -8.11
CA GLY A 143 -0.28 13.40 -7.07
C GLY A 143 0.23 12.99 -5.70
N LYS A 144 -0.09 13.81 -4.68
CA LYS A 144 0.12 13.48 -3.26
C LYS A 144 -1.20 13.02 -2.65
N TYR A 145 -1.19 11.96 -1.88
CA TYR A 145 -2.37 11.35 -1.28
C TYR A 145 -2.17 11.18 0.22
N VAL A 146 -3.25 11.31 0.98
CA VAL A 146 -3.28 11.11 2.43
C VAL A 146 -4.34 10.07 2.75
N VAL A 147 -3.95 9.06 3.52
CA VAL A 147 -4.87 8.03 4.04
C VAL A 147 -5.05 8.27 5.53
N MET A 148 -6.29 8.12 6.00
CA MET A 148 -6.65 8.18 7.41
C MET A 148 -7.51 6.98 7.78
N VAL A 149 -7.08 6.26 8.81
CA VAL A 149 -7.85 5.20 9.47
C VAL A 149 -8.29 5.71 10.83
N ARG A 150 -9.60 5.84 10.99
CA ARG A 150 -10.22 6.25 12.25
C ARG A 150 -10.27 5.05 13.19
N GLY A 151 -9.82 5.23 14.41
CA GLY A 151 -10.00 4.31 15.54
C GLY A 151 -10.97 4.86 16.59
N GLY A 152 -10.82 4.40 17.82
CA GLY A 152 -11.67 4.82 18.93
C GLY A 152 -13.12 4.34 18.80
N ALA A 153 -14.06 5.04 19.43
CA ALA A 153 -15.45 4.59 19.54
C ALA A 153 -16.30 4.74 18.27
N ALA A 154 -15.79 5.45 17.25
CA ALA A 154 -16.47 5.71 15.99
C ALA A 154 -15.62 5.27 14.78
N GLY A 155 -14.60 4.45 15.03
CA GLY A 155 -13.62 3.99 14.05
C GLY A 155 -13.78 2.52 13.68
N VAL A 156 -12.71 1.97 13.11
CA VAL A 156 -12.54 0.53 12.92
C VAL A 156 -12.51 -0.14 14.29
N GLU A 157 -13.13 -1.31 14.40
CA GLU A 157 -13.17 -2.13 15.61
C GLU A 157 -12.51 -3.49 15.37
N GLY A 158 -12.06 -4.14 16.44
CA GLY A 158 -11.67 -5.54 16.40
C GLY A 158 -12.85 -6.48 16.22
N LYS A 159 -12.61 -7.68 15.70
CA LYS A 159 -13.64 -8.74 15.54
C LYS A 159 -14.42 -9.07 16.81
N ARG A 160 -13.87 -8.75 17.99
CA ARG A 160 -14.47 -8.98 19.30
C ARG A 160 -15.02 -7.70 19.94
N GLY A 161 -15.18 -6.62 19.17
CA GLY A 161 -15.53 -5.28 19.67
C GLY A 161 -14.39 -4.59 20.41
N GLN A 162 -13.14 -5.00 20.15
CA GLN A 162 -11.95 -4.35 20.70
C GLN A 162 -11.78 -2.97 20.06
N ARG A 163 -11.21 -2.02 20.81
CA ARG A 163 -10.89 -0.72 20.23
C ARG A 163 -9.66 -0.84 19.34
N VAL A 164 -9.71 -0.20 18.17
CA VAL A 164 -8.52 0.07 17.38
C VAL A 164 -7.94 1.41 17.79
N GLU A 165 -6.64 1.45 18.10
CA GLU A 165 -5.91 2.64 18.49
C GLU A 165 -4.59 2.77 17.71
N ALA A 166 -3.96 3.92 17.86
CA ALA A 166 -2.62 4.16 17.35
C ALA A 166 -1.59 3.28 18.06
N ASP A 167 -0.54 2.90 17.34
CA ASP A 167 0.68 2.36 17.97
C ASP A 167 1.39 3.41 18.83
N ALA A 168 2.33 2.96 19.67
CA ALA A 168 3.04 3.80 20.62
C ALA A 168 3.85 4.93 19.93
N ALA A 169 4.56 4.62 18.84
CA ALA A 169 5.29 5.64 18.09
C ALA A 169 4.32 6.62 17.40
N PHE A 170 3.25 6.11 16.78
CA PHE A 170 2.23 6.94 16.14
C PHE A 170 1.47 7.84 17.14
N TYR A 171 1.32 7.41 18.38
CA TYR A 171 0.74 8.23 19.44
C TYR A 171 1.46 9.58 19.57
N PHE A 172 2.78 9.62 19.42
CA PHE A 172 3.55 10.86 19.46
C PHE A 172 3.33 11.71 18.21
N LEU A 173 3.18 11.09 17.04
CA LEU A 173 2.96 11.78 15.77
C LEU A 173 1.64 12.57 15.72
N ARG A 174 0.63 12.16 16.48
CA ARG A 174 -0.65 12.88 16.58
C ARG A 174 -0.64 14.05 17.58
N LEU A 175 0.41 14.22 18.39
CA LEU A 175 0.47 15.27 19.40
C LEU A 175 0.63 16.68 18.78
N HIS A 176 0.17 17.70 19.51
CA HIS A 176 0.45 19.10 19.17
C HIS A 176 1.80 19.55 19.71
N GLU A 177 2.25 18.87 20.76
CA GLU A 177 3.49 19.12 21.48
C GLU A 177 4.72 18.79 20.61
N VAL A 178 5.75 19.62 20.74
CA VAL A 178 7.06 19.39 20.14
C VAL A 178 7.74 18.25 20.89
N LEU A 179 8.23 17.25 20.15
CA LEU A 179 8.77 16.02 20.72
C LEU A 179 10.24 16.14 21.14
N ASN A 180 11.03 16.92 20.40
CA ASN A 180 12.47 17.06 20.60
C ASN A 180 12.89 18.19 21.55
N ASP A 181 12.01 18.56 22.48
CA ASP A 181 12.38 19.48 23.56
C ASP A 181 12.90 18.71 24.80
N GLY A 182 13.63 19.42 25.66
CA GLY A 182 14.17 18.81 26.89
C GLY A 182 13.10 18.37 27.90
N ALA A 183 11.81 18.71 27.69
CA ALA A 183 10.73 18.25 28.56
C ALA A 183 10.36 16.79 28.28
N HIS A 184 10.64 16.29 27.06
CA HIS A 184 10.32 14.93 26.62
C HIS A 184 11.53 13.97 26.57
N ASP A 185 12.70 14.38 27.07
CA ASP A 185 13.95 13.56 27.16
C ASP A 185 13.76 12.15 27.80
N ARG A 186 12.63 11.90 28.48
CA ARG A 186 12.30 10.61 29.13
C ARG A 186 11.20 9.81 28.42
N ALA A 187 10.55 10.37 27.42
CA ALA A 187 9.41 9.74 26.74
C ALA A 187 9.87 8.71 25.68
N PHE A 188 11.08 8.89 25.13
CA PHE A 188 11.60 8.08 24.05
C PHE A 188 12.49 6.91 24.52
N PRO A 189 12.50 5.78 23.79
CA PRO A 189 13.43 4.68 24.00
C PRO A 189 14.86 5.09 23.64
N GLY A 190 15.85 4.39 24.19
CA GLY A 190 17.28 4.64 23.95
C GLY A 190 18.13 4.35 25.19
N ASP A 191 19.35 3.86 24.97
CA ASP A 191 20.28 3.48 26.04
C ASP A 191 20.93 4.72 26.67
N THR A 192 21.18 5.75 25.86
CA THR A 192 21.74 7.02 26.29
C THR A 192 20.77 8.18 26.09
N LEU A 193 21.07 9.32 26.74
CA LEU A 193 20.31 10.56 26.49
C LEU A 193 20.48 11.07 25.06
N ALA A 194 21.61 10.74 24.40
CA ALA A 194 21.81 11.13 23.01
C ALA A 194 20.87 10.34 22.09
N ASP A 195 20.83 9.01 22.24
CA ASP A 195 19.95 8.12 21.44
C ASP A 195 18.48 8.52 21.60
N LYS A 196 18.05 8.86 22.83
CA LYS A 196 16.68 9.31 23.08
C LYS A 196 16.33 10.61 22.38
N ARG A 197 17.30 11.50 22.22
CA ARG A 197 17.11 12.78 21.54
C ARG A 197 17.12 12.62 20.04
N GLU A 198 17.99 11.75 19.52
CA GLU A 198 18.00 11.35 18.11
C GLU A 198 16.65 10.75 17.71
N ASN A 199 16.15 9.77 18.47
CA ASN A 199 14.81 9.20 18.24
C ASN A 199 13.67 10.25 18.32
N ALA A 200 13.81 11.26 19.19
CA ALA A 200 12.84 12.33 19.32
C ALA A 200 12.91 13.32 18.15
N ASP A 201 14.11 13.60 17.64
CA ASP A 201 14.35 14.42 16.46
C ASP A 201 13.73 13.75 15.21
N ASP A 202 14.02 12.47 15.00
CA ASP A 202 13.50 11.70 13.85
C ASP A 202 11.96 11.66 13.84
N LEU A 203 11.34 11.42 15.01
CA LEU A 203 9.87 11.44 15.13
C LEU A 203 9.28 12.85 15.03
N GLU A 204 10.00 13.91 15.45
CA GLU A 204 9.52 15.28 15.33
C GLU A 204 9.42 15.70 13.86
N ASP A 205 10.37 15.32 13.01
CA ASP A 205 10.34 15.63 11.59
C ASP A 205 9.10 15.02 10.92
N ILE A 206 8.79 13.76 11.24
CA ILE A 206 7.57 13.08 10.78
C ILE A 206 6.32 13.78 11.34
N ARG A 207 6.30 14.11 12.64
CA ARG A 207 5.15 14.77 13.29
C ARG A 207 4.84 16.12 12.63
N VAL A 208 5.86 16.92 12.36
CA VAL A 208 5.72 18.22 11.69
C VAL A 208 5.16 18.04 10.27
N SER A 209 5.65 17.04 9.53
CA SER A 209 5.14 16.72 8.18
C SER A 209 3.66 16.35 8.20
N LEU A 210 3.23 15.53 9.19
CA LEU A 210 1.85 15.07 9.28
C LEU A 210 0.88 16.07 9.92
N ALA A 211 1.36 17.08 10.64
CA ALA A 211 0.54 18.02 11.40
C ALA A 211 -0.58 18.71 10.57
N PRO A 212 -0.33 19.18 9.32
CA PRO A 212 -1.38 19.78 8.48
C PRO A 212 -2.54 18.83 8.17
N TYR A 213 -2.28 17.52 8.11
CA TYR A 213 -3.31 16.51 7.86
C TYR A 213 -4.18 16.31 9.09
N PHE A 214 -3.57 16.23 10.27
CA PHE A 214 -4.33 16.18 11.52
C PHE A 214 -5.21 17.42 11.71
N ASP A 215 -4.69 18.62 11.46
CA ASP A 215 -5.47 19.87 11.56
C ASP A 215 -6.67 19.87 10.59
N PHE A 216 -6.48 19.29 9.40
CA PHE A 216 -7.54 19.15 8.41
C PHE A 216 -8.67 18.22 8.85
N PHE A 217 -8.35 17.09 9.48
CA PHE A 217 -9.33 16.14 9.99
C PHE A 217 -10.01 16.65 11.27
N GLU A 218 -9.27 17.30 12.15
CA GLU A 218 -9.81 17.96 13.33
C GLU A 218 -10.80 19.08 12.96
N GLY A 219 -10.47 19.89 11.95
CA GLY A 219 -11.39 20.89 11.40
C GLY A 219 -12.68 20.30 10.80
N ARG A 220 -12.75 18.98 10.61
CA ARG A 220 -13.92 18.22 10.14
C ARG A 220 -14.59 17.41 11.25
N GLY A 221 -14.14 17.55 12.49
CA GLY A 221 -14.72 16.88 13.65
C GLY A 221 -14.19 15.47 13.90
N ILE A 222 -13.04 15.10 13.33
CA ILE A 222 -12.32 13.88 13.70
C ILE A 222 -11.16 14.30 14.59
N ALA A 223 -11.27 14.05 15.89
CA ALA A 223 -10.23 14.46 16.83
C ALA A 223 -8.97 13.62 16.62
N ARG A 224 -7.79 14.20 16.91
CA ARG A 224 -6.50 13.51 16.70
C ARG A 224 -6.40 12.19 17.47
N ASP A 225 -7.05 12.10 18.63
CA ASP A 225 -7.09 10.88 19.45
C ASP A 225 -7.96 9.76 18.84
N GLU A 226 -8.84 10.10 17.90
CA GLU A 226 -9.63 9.15 17.10
C GLU A 226 -8.90 8.67 15.84
N VAL A 227 -7.69 9.16 15.55
CA VAL A 227 -6.90 8.69 14.39
C VAL A 227 -5.99 7.56 14.85
N ALA A 228 -6.20 6.36 14.30
CA ALA A 228 -5.38 5.18 14.57
C ALA A 228 -4.17 5.09 13.63
N SER A 229 -4.33 5.49 12.38
CA SER A 229 -3.23 5.61 11.42
C SER A 229 -3.50 6.75 10.45
N LEU A 230 -2.45 7.47 10.06
CA LEU A 230 -2.46 8.52 9.05
C LEU A 230 -1.10 8.59 8.40
N TRP A 231 -1.07 8.52 7.08
CA TRP A 231 0.16 8.64 6.33
C TRP A 231 -0.11 9.30 4.99
N GLU A 232 0.96 9.78 4.37
CA GLU A 232 0.92 10.34 3.04
C GLU A 232 1.85 9.60 2.09
N PHE A 233 1.55 9.68 0.79
CA PHE A 233 2.44 9.18 -0.25
C PHE A 233 2.31 10.01 -1.53
N THR A 234 3.43 10.15 -2.22
CA THR A 234 3.55 10.85 -3.49
C THR A 234 3.71 9.83 -4.62
N ILE A 235 2.96 10.02 -5.71
CA ILE A 235 3.02 9.18 -6.90
C ILE A 235 4.06 9.73 -7.88
N THR A 236 4.86 8.84 -8.46
CA THR A 236 5.88 9.20 -9.45
C THR A 236 5.31 10.03 -10.60
N GLU A 237 6.09 10.97 -11.11
CA GLU A 237 5.79 11.61 -12.38
C GLU A 237 6.16 10.73 -13.57
N ARG A 238 6.90 9.62 -13.43
CA ARG A 238 7.25 8.76 -14.58
C ARG A 238 6.02 8.07 -15.18
N VAL A 239 6.07 7.81 -16.48
CA VAL A 239 5.12 6.87 -17.10
C VAL A 239 5.62 5.45 -16.92
N GLU A 240 4.72 4.57 -16.50
CA GLU A 240 4.99 3.18 -16.21
C GLU A 240 4.19 2.30 -17.18
N LEU A 241 4.67 1.08 -17.42
CA LEU A 241 3.84 0.04 -18.04
C LEU A 241 2.84 -0.44 -16.98
N ALA A 242 1.55 -0.39 -17.29
CA ALA A 242 0.51 -0.73 -16.33
C ALA A 242 0.51 -2.24 -16.05
N MET A 243 0.70 -2.59 -14.78
CA MET A 243 0.77 -3.95 -14.26
C MET A 243 -0.12 -4.08 -13.02
N ASP A 244 -1.41 -3.81 -13.18
CA ASP A 244 -2.38 -3.84 -12.08
C ASP A 244 -3.54 -4.81 -12.36
N LYS A 245 -3.53 -5.94 -11.65
CA LYS A 245 -4.60 -6.96 -11.72
C LYS A 245 -5.91 -6.44 -11.14
N ALA A 246 -5.88 -5.66 -10.07
CA ALA A 246 -7.07 -5.18 -9.39
C ALA A 246 -7.85 -4.21 -10.29
N SER A 247 -7.18 -3.28 -10.98
CA SER A 247 -7.84 -2.40 -11.97
C SER A 247 -8.03 -3.04 -13.35
N GLN A 248 -7.56 -4.28 -13.54
CA GLN A 248 -7.57 -5.02 -14.80
C GLN A 248 -6.77 -4.33 -15.92
N ARG A 249 -5.72 -3.60 -15.53
CA ARG A 249 -4.75 -2.96 -16.42
C ARG A 249 -3.46 -3.78 -16.42
N MET A 250 -3.57 -4.98 -16.97
CA MET A 250 -2.44 -5.89 -17.20
C MET A 250 -2.20 -6.02 -18.70
N PRO A 251 -0.95 -6.29 -19.13
CA PRO A 251 -0.71 -6.83 -20.46
C PRO A 251 -1.53 -8.09 -20.66
N LEU A 252 -2.10 -8.24 -21.85
CA LEU A 252 -2.84 -9.43 -22.24
C LEU A 252 -2.27 -9.92 -23.56
N PRO A 253 -1.94 -11.22 -23.69
CA PRO A 253 -1.84 -12.22 -22.63
C PRO A 253 -0.63 -12.00 -21.70
N ILE A 254 -0.71 -12.47 -20.45
CA ILE A 254 0.44 -12.55 -19.53
C ILE A 254 0.28 -13.71 -18.56
N ASP A 255 1.35 -14.49 -18.32
CA ASP A 255 1.33 -15.67 -17.47
C ASP A 255 1.08 -15.37 -15.98
N LEU A 256 1.23 -14.11 -15.55
CA LEU A 256 0.81 -13.67 -14.20
C LEU A 256 -0.72 -13.79 -13.98
N LEU A 257 -1.47 -13.98 -15.06
CA LEU A 257 -2.90 -14.27 -15.03
C LEU A 257 -3.14 -15.77 -15.28
N ILE A 258 -2.18 -16.63 -14.97
CA ILE A 258 -2.37 -18.07 -14.84
C ILE A 258 -2.21 -18.41 -13.36
N ASP A 259 -3.25 -19.00 -12.78
CA ASP A 259 -3.25 -19.50 -11.42
C ASP A 259 -2.22 -20.64 -11.30
N PRO A 260 -1.20 -20.52 -10.43
CA PRO A 260 -0.15 -21.53 -10.31
C PRO A 260 -0.65 -22.86 -9.72
N ASP A 261 -1.75 -22.87 -8.96
CA ASP A 261 -2.32 -24.07 -8.35
C ASP A 261 -3.19 -24.84 -9.35
N THR A 262 -3.96 -24.13 -10.17
CA THR A 262 -4.89 -24.75 -11.12
C THR A 262 -4.35 -24.85 -12.55
N GLY A 263 -3.32 -24.07 -12.89
CA GLY A 263 -2.78 -23.93 -14.23
C GLY A 263 -3.73 -23.24 -15.21
N LYS A 264 -4.79 -22.60 -14.71
CA LYS A 264 -5.83 -21.98 -15.54
C LYS A 264 -5.72 -20.47 -15.57
N VAL A 265 -6.27 -19.87 -16.62
CA VAL A 265 -6.37 -18.41 -16.72
C VAL A 265 -7.20 -17.86 -15.55
N ASP A 266 -6.64 -16.92 -14.81
CA ASP A 266 -7.25 -16.21 -13.70
C ASP A 266 -7.49 -14.75 -14.08
N LEU A 267 -8.67 -14.51 -14.67
CA LEU A 267 -9.16 -13.18 -15.01
C LEU A 267 -10.26 -12.78 -14.02
N PRO A 268 -9.99 -11.91 -13.04
CA PRO A 268 -10.99 -11.52 -12.08
C PRO A 268 -12.15 -10.81 -12.78
N ILE A 269 -13.39 -11.17 -12.40
CA ILE A 269 -14.60 -10.46 -12.82
C ILE A 269 -14.77 -9.28 -11.87
N ALA A 270 -14.89 -8.08 -12.42
CA ALA A 270 -15.14 -6.88 -11.63
C ALA A 270 -16.62 -6.48 -11.66
N GLU A 271 -17.06 -5.76 -10.64
CA GLU A 271 -18.46 -5.30 -10.53
C GLU A 271 -18.89 -4.39 -11.69
N TRP A 272 -17.94 -3.71 -12.33
CA TRP A 272 -18.19 -2.86 -13.50
C TRP A 272 -18.15 -3.61 -14.83
N ASP A 273 -17.85 -4.90 -14.84
CA ASP A 273 -17.86 -5.67 -16.07
C ASP A 273 -19.28 -5.76 -16.62
N SER A 274 -19.43 -5.47 -17.90
CA SER A 274 -20.68 -5.82 -18.58
C SER A 274 -20.90 -7.33 -18.52
N GLN A 275 -22.16 -7.76 -18.57
CA GLN A 275 -22.49 -9.20 -18.57
C GLN A 275 -21.73 -9.97 -19.66
N THR A 276 -21.53 -9.36 -20.84
CA THR A 276 -20.76 -9.94 -21.94
C THR A 276 -19.29 -10.14 -21.57
N VAL A 277 -18.67 -9.15 -20.92
CA VAL A 277 -17.25 -9.22 -20.48
C VAL A 277 -17.10 -10.27 -19.39
N ALA A 278 -17.99 -10.27 -18.38
CA ALA A 278 -17.99 -11.28 -17.34
C ALA A 278 -18.11 -12.70 -17.92
N SER A 279 -19.09 -12.93 -18.82
CA SER A 279 -19.28 -14.23 -19.49
C SER A 279 -18.07 -14.65 -20.34
N ALA A 280 -17.35 -13.69 -20.93
CA ALA A 280 -16.13 -13.97 -21.69
C ALA A 280 -14.98 -14.39 -20.76
N LYS A 281 -14.81 -13.70 -19.63
CA LYS A 281 -13.82 -14.05 -18.60
C LYS A 281 -14.08 -15.43 -17.99
N GLU A 282 -15.33 -15.75 -17.69
CA GLU A 282 -15.73 -17.09 -17.20
C GLU A 282 -15.27 -18.19 -18.16
N LYS A 283 -15.46 -17.99 -19.48
CA LYS A 283 -15.02 -18.95 -20.49
C LYS A 283 -13.50 -19.02 -20.63
N LEU A 284 -12.82 -17.88 -20.56
CA LEU A 284 -11.36 -17.84 -20.60
C LEU A 284 -10.76 -18.56 -19.39
N ALA A 285 -11.39 -18.46 -18.21
CA ALA A 285 -10.96 -19.14 -17.00
C ALA A 285 -11.06 -20.68 -17.05
N GLU A 286 -11.68 -21.24 -18.09
CA GLU A 286 -11.65 -22.68 -18.35
C GLU A 286 -10.36 -23.14 -19.05
N LEU A 287 -9.56 -22.21 -19.58
CA LEU A 287 -8.38 -22.49 -20.41
C LEU A 287 -7.09 -22.60 -19.57
N GLU A 288 -6.16 -23.44 -20.02
CA GLU A 288 -4.82 -23.64 -19.43
C GLU A 288 -3.77 -22.66 -19.99
N GLY A 289 -4.23 -21.57 -20.60
CA GLY A 289 -3.40 -20.60 -21.28
C GLY A 289 -4.22 -19.74 -22.22
N PHE A 290 -3.52 -18.87 -22.95
CA PHE A 290 -4.15 -17.91 -23.85
C PHE A 290 -4.20 -18.43 -25.29
N GLY A 291 -5.29 -18.10 -26.01
CA GLY A 291 -5.49 -18.59 -27.37
C GLY A 291 -4.47 -18.04 -28.38
N PRO A 292 -4.12 -18.82 -29.43
CA PRO A 292 -3.07 -18.47 -30.40
C PRO A 292 -3.40 -17.26 -31.30
N SER A 293 -4.65 -16.80 -31.27
CA SER A 293 -5.16 -15.66 -32.03
C SER A 293 -5.51 -14.45 -31.16
N MET A 294 -5.15 -14.44 -29.88
CA MET A 294 -5.44 -13.29 -29.02
C MET A 294 -4.61 -12.08 -29.46
N GLY A 295 -5.27 -10.92 -29.50
CA GLY A 295 -4.56 -9.66 -29.68
C GLY A 295 -3.63 -9.43 -28.49
N LEU A 296 -2.35 -9.18 -28.79
CA LEU A 296 -1.37 -8.82 -27.78
C LEU A 296 -1.55 -7.34 -27.48
N MET A 297 -1.79 -6.98 -26.23
CA MET A 297 -2.04 -5.60 -25.85
C MET A 297 -1.42 -5.31 -24.49
N PHE A 298 -0.91 -4.10 -24.33
CA PHE A 298 -0.60 -3.53 -23.03
C PHE A 298 -0.93 -2.03 -23.02
N SER A 299 -0.89 -1.45 -21.83
CA SER A 299 -1.09 -0.01 -21.66
C SER A 299 -0.06 0.61 -20.75
N PHE A 300 0.12 1.92 -20.89
CA PHE A 300 0.93 2.74 -20.01
C PHE A 300 0.06 3.53 -19.02
N THR A 301 0.69 4.05 -17.96
CA THR A 301 0.03 4.89 -16.95
C THR A 301 -0.14 6.35 -17.40
N GLY A 302 0.36 6.67 -18.59
CA GLY A 302 0.20 7.97 -19.24
C GLY A 302 0.56 7.92 -20.72
N LYS A 303 0.45 9.07 -21.38
CA LYS A 303 0.64 9.20 -22.83
C LYS A 303 2.10 9.03 -23.23
N MET A 304 2.30 8.27 -24.31
CA MET A 304 3.62 8.01 -24.87
C MET A 304 3.90 8.84 -26.13
N ASP A 305 5.17 9.05 -26.42
CA ASP A 305 5.62 9.50 -27.72
C ASP A 305 5.47 8.34 -28.72
N ALA A 306 4.45 8.44 -29.58
CA ALA A 306 4.16 7.46 -30.62
C ALA A 306 5.35 7.21 -31.56
N GLY A 307 6.27 8.18 -31.72
CA GLY A 307 7.49 8.00 -32.52
C GLY A 307 8.49 7.01 -31.91
N THR A 308 8.35 6.69 -30.62
CA THR A 308 9.18 5.72 -29.91
C THR A 308 8.52 4.34 -29.75
N LEU A 309 7.22 4.23 -30.06
CA LEU A 309 6.46 2.98 -30.01
C LEU A 309 6.58 2.25 -31.34
N THR A 310 7.77 1.72 -31.61
CA THR A 310 8.11 1.03 -32.87
C THR A 310 8.63 -0.37 -32.61
N THR A 311 8.78 -1.16 -33.67
CA THR A 311 9.37 -2.51 -33.62
C THR A 311 10.83 -2.53 -33.15
N ASP A 312 11.52 -1.38 -33.14
CA ASP A 312 12.88 -1.28 -32.59
C ASP A 312 12.88 -1.35 -31.04
N ASN A 313 11.78 -0.93 -30.43
CA ASN A 313 11.60 -0.85 -28.98
C ASN A 313 10.61 -1.88 -28.43
N ILE A 314 9.74 -2.43 -29.28
CA ILE A 314 8.66 -3.34 -28.89
C ILE A 314 8.75 -4.57 -29.78
N GLN A 315 9.05 -5.72 -29.18
CA GLN A 315 9.33 -6.95 -29.90
C GLN A 315 8.61 -8.14 -29.28
N LEU A 316 8.34 -9.15 -30.10
CA LEU A 316 7.77 -10.42 -29.68
C LEU A 316 8.78 -11.54 -29.92
N TYR A 317 8.98 -12.38 -28.91
CA TYR A 317 9.86 -13.53 -28.97
C TYR A 317 9.09 -14.81 -28.63
N ASP A 318 9.33 -15.88 -29.40
CA ASP A 318 9.12 -17.26 -28.94
C ASP A 318 10.30 -17.64 -28.05
N ILE A 319 10.01 -17.96 -26.79
CA ILE A 319 11.00 -18.29 -25.76
C ILE A 319 10.83 -19.73 -25.26
N THR A 320 10.10 -20.56 -26.01
CA THR A 320 9.82 -21.97 -25.63
C THR A 320 11.10 -22.78 -25.51
N ASP A 321 12.02 -22.57 -26.45
CA ASP A 321 13.33 -23.20 -26.46
C ASP A 321 14.41 -22.28 -25.86
N SER A 322 15.59 -22.83 -25.56
CA SER A 322 16.71 -22.07 -24.99
C SER A 322 17.23 -20.93 -25.88
N ALA A 323 16.83 -20.88 -27.15
CA ALA A 323 17.17 -19.81 -28.08
C ALA A 323 15.89 -19.04 -28.44
N ALA A 324 15.80 -17.80 -27.96
CA ALA A 324 14.68 -16.93 -28.27
C ALA A 324 14.63 -16.61 -29.77
N LEU A 325 13.47 -16.82 -30.40
CA LEU A 325 13.22 -16.52 -31.81
C LEU A 325 12.31 -15.30 -31.93
N GLU A 326 12.79 -14.26 -32.61
CA GLU A 326 11.98 -13.05 -32.85
C GLU A 326 10.86 -13.33 -33.86
N ILE A 327 9.64 -12.95 -33.49
CA ILE A 327 8.45 -13.03 -34.34
C ILE A 327 8.15 -11.63 -34.87
N PRO A 328 8.11 -11.43 -36.19
CA PRO A 328 7.79 -10.11 -36.74
C PRO A 328 6.35 -9.73 -36.41
N VAL A 329 6.18 -8.50 -35.89
CA VAL A 329 4.89 -7.93 -35.47
C VAL A 329 4.66 -6.57 -36.14
N GLU A 330 3.40 -6.20 -36.26
CA GLU A 330 2.96 -4.82 -36.47
C GLU A 330 2.59 -4.20 -35.12
N VAL A 331 3.09 -2.98 -34.85
CA VAL A 331 2.81 -2.24 -33.62
C VAL A 331 1.80 -1.14 -33.93
N THR A 332 0.64 -1.20 -33.31
CA THR A 332 -0.42 -0.19 -33.44
C THR A 332 -0.62 0.51 -32.11
N VAL A 333 -0.63 1.84 -32.13
CA VAL A 333 -0.88 2.69 -30.96
C VAL A 333 -2.24 3.33 -31.10
N LEU A 334 -3.07 3.27 -30.06
CA LEU A 334 -4.36 3.95 -30.07
C LEU A 334 -4.20 5.48 -30.04
N GLU A 335 -5.27 6.20 -30.40
CA GLU A 335 -5.28 7.67 -30.46
C GLU A 335 -4.96 8.33 -29.11
N ASP A 336 -5.30 7.68 -28.00
CA ASP A 336 -4.96 8.14 -26.64
C ASP A 336 -3.46 8.09 -26.34
N ARG A 337 -2.68 7.31 -27.10
CA ARG A 337 -1.25 7.02 -26.93
C ARG A 337 -0.91 6.34 -25.61
N GLU A 338 -1.86 5.65 -25.01
CA GLU A 338 -1.66 4.89 -23.78
C GLU A 338 -1.71 3.39 -24.06
N TYR A 339 -2.46 2.96 -25.07
CA TYR A 339 -2.61 1.55 -25.42
C TYR A 339 -1.80 1.19 -26.66
N VAL A 340 -1.14 0.03 -26.59
CA VAL A 340 -0.37 -0.56 -27.67
C VAL A 340 -0.92 -1.95 -27.97
N PHE A 341 -1.18 -2.21 -29.25
CA PHE A 341 -1.50 -3.52 -29.80
C PHE A 341 -0.33 -4.03 -30.63
N LEU A 342 -0.05 -5.33 -30.50
CA LEU A 342 0.93 -6.03 -31.32
C LEU A 342 0.18 -7.13 -32.06
N GLU A 343 0.30 -7.10 -33.39
CA GLU A 343 -0.27 -8.12 -34.26
C GLU A 343 0.88 -8.90 -34.91
N PRO A 344 1.04 -10.20 -34.60
CA PRO A 344 1.99 -11.04 -35.32
C PRO A 344 1.69 -11.02 -36.82
N THR A 345 2.74 -10.89 -37.65
CA THR A 345 2.59 -10.96 -39.11
C THR A 345 2.31 -12.38 -39.62
N ILE A 346 2.46 -13.37 -38.74
CA ILE A 346 2.07 -14.76 -38.98
C ILE A 346 0.59 -14.97 -38.61
N PRO A 347 -0.13 -15.88 -39.29
CA PRO A 347 -1.57 -16.03 -39.11
C PRO A 347 -2.02 -16.38 -37.68
N LEU A 348 -1.23 -17.21 -36.99
CA LEU A 348 -1.47 -17.67 -35.62
C LEU A 348 -0.13 -17.94 -34.95
N LEU A 349 -0.07 -17.71 -33.63
CA LEU A 349 1.00 -18.23 -32.80
C LEU A 349 0.84 -19.76 -32.67
N ASP A 350 1.95 -20.47 -32.42
CA ASP A 350 1.91 -21.90 -32.17
C ASP A 350 1.32 -22.17 -30.78
N GLU A 351 0.54 -23.25 -30.66
CA GLU A 351 0.02 -23.72 -29.38
C GLU A 351 1.13 -24.33 -28.52
N GLN A 352 0.92 -24.36 -27.19
CA GLN A 352 1.87 -24.95 -26.22
C GLN A 352 3.27 -24.34 -26.27
N ARG A 353 3.32 -23.03 -26.49
CA ARG A 353 4.55 -22.24 -26.57
C ARG A 353 4.51 -21.07 -25.60
N SER A 354 5.70 -20.64 -25.18
CA SER A 354 5.89 -19.48 -24.34
C SER A 354 6.36 -18.31 -25.19
N TYR A 355 5.68 -17.18 -25.05
CA TYR A 355 5.99 -15.95 -25.79
C TYR A 355 6.29 -14.82 -24.82
N ALA A 356 7.25 -13.96 -25.18
CA ALA A 356 7.61 -12.78 -24.41
C ALA A 356 7.47 -11.53 -25.27
N ILE A 357 6.74 -10.55 -24.74
CA ILE A 357 6.76 -9.18 -25.26
C ILE A 357 7.85 -8.43 -24.52
N VAL A 358 8.78 -7.86 -25.27
CA VAL A 358 9.88 -7.06 -24.73
C VAL A 358 9.64 -5.61 -25.08
N VAL A 359 9.49 -4.77 -24.06
CA VAL A 359 9.42 -3.30 -24.18
C VAL A 359 10.73 -2.73 -23.66
N ARG A 360 11.49 -2.07 -24.54
CA ARG A 360 12.83 -1.54 -24.25
C ARG A 360 12.77 -0.12 -23.70
N SER A 361 13.82 0.29 -23.00
CA SER A 361 13.99 1.64 -22.44
C SER A 361 14.10 2.78 -23.46
N GLY A 362 14.07 2.47 -24.76
CA GLY A 362 13.98 3.48 -25.82
C GLY A 362 12.58 4.09 -25.99
N VAL A 363 11.55 3.50 -25.38
CA VAL A 363 10.20 4.06 -25.29
C VAL A 363 10.21 5.30 -24.39
N ARG A 364 9.52 6.38 -24.79
CA ARG A 364 9.50 7.65 -24.06
C ARG A 364 8.08 8.15 -23.82
N ALA A 365 7.86 8.78 -22.67
CA ALA A 365 6.65 9.52 -22.39
C ALA A 365 6.51 10.73 -23.33
N ALA A 366 5.27 11.12 -23.65
CA ALA A 366 5.00 12.26 -24.53
C ALA A 366 5.42 13.61 -23.92
N ASP A 367 5.48 13.68 -22.59
CA ASP A 367 5.94 14.83 -21.81
C ASP A 367 7.46 14.83 -21.58
N GLY A 368 8.16 13.78 -21.99
CA GLY A 368 9.61 13.64 -21.84
C GLY A 368 10.06 13.11 -20.46
N SER A 369 9.14 12.69 -19.60
CA SER A 369 9.43 12.02 -18.32
C SER A 369 10.02 10.62 -18.45
#